data_AF-A0A7Z6UI42-F1
#
_entry.id   AF-A0A7Z6UI42-F1
#
_cell.length_a   1.000
_cell.length_b   1.000
_cell.length_c   1.000
_cell.angle_alpha   90.00
_cell.angle_beta   90.00
_cell.angle_gamma   90.00
#
_symmetry.space_group_name_H-M   'P 1'
#
loop_
_entity.id
_entity.type
_entity.pdbx_description
1 polymer ?
#
loop_
_entity_poly.entity_id
_entity_poly.type
_entity_poly.pdbx_seq_one_letter_code
_entity_poly.pdbx_strand_id
1 'polypeptide(L)'
;MYFLVQVFASVQWLKPVYDDRSVSSHLKQEKPFIMHGFTLLDARTIVSLPSCPKCNSEYTYEDGSLLICPECAHEWSADAAGADAADDVKVIKDSTGNVLQDGDTITVIKDLKVKGSSLVVKVGTKVKNIRLVDGDHDIDCKIDGIGAMKLKSEFVRKV
;
A
#
# COMPACT_ATOMS: atom_id res chain seq x y z
N MET A 1 16.91 1.76 56.94
CA MET A 1 17.83 0.81 56.27
C MET A 1 17.02 -0.42 55.92
N TYR A 2 17.04 -0.83 54.65
CA TYR A 2 16.26 -1.88 53.97
C TYR A 2 14.82 -1.48 53.56
N PHE A 3 14.64 -0.91 52.37
CA PHE A 3 14.46 -1.56 51.04
C PHE A 3 13.02 -2.07 50.86
N LEU A 4 12.13 -1.34 50.17
CA LEU A 4 11.88 -1.35 48.71
C LEU A 4 11.59 -2.75 48.13
N VAL A 5 10.40 -2.89 47.53
CA VAL A 5 9.98 -3.72 46.36
C VAL A 5 8.45 -3.98 46.48
N GLN A 6 7.62 -3.15 45.83
CA GLN A 6 6.85 -3.44 44.59
C GLN A 6 5.62 -4.34 44.82
N VAL A 7 4.44 -4.15 44.21
CA VAL A 7 3.95 -3.20 43.21
C VAL A 7 2.42 -3.23 43.28
N PHE A 8 1.84 -2.06 43.03
CA PHE A 8 0.43 -1.74 43.02
C PHE A 8 -0.42 -2.70 42.17
N ALA A 9 -1.47 -3.22 42.80
CA ALA A 9 -2.66 -3.75 42.15
C ALA A 9 -3.62 -2.60 41.82
N SER A 10 -3.94 -2.42 40.53
CA SER A 10 -5.07 -1.63 40.00
C SER A 10 -5.23 -2.09 38.54
N VAL A 11 -6.10 -3.06 38.26
CA VAL A 11 -7.52 -2.87 37.94
C VAL A 11 -7.73 -1.86 36.82
N GLN A 12 -7.98 -2.37 35.61
CA GLN A 12 -9.15 -2.09 34.76
C GLN A 12 -8.73 -2.31 33.31
N TRP A 13 -9.35 -3.25 32.58
CA TRP A 13 -9.85 -3.12 31.20
C TRP A 13 -10.50 -4.47 30.82
N LEU A 14 -11.83 -4.44 30.89
CA LEU A 14 -12.87 -5.19 30.14
C LEU A 14 -12.89 -6.73 30.17
N LYS A 15 -13.97 -7.25 30.77
CA LYS A 15 -14.73 -8.36 30.18
C LYS A 15 -16.20 -7.97 30.07
N PRO A 16 -16.78 -7.86 28.87
CA PRO A 16 -18.22 -7.89 28.70
C PRO A 16 -18.77 -9.28 29.00
N VAL A 17 -19.93 -9.25 29.65
CA VAL A 17 -20.72 -10.33 30.22
C VAL A 17 -21.76 -10.76 29.18
N TYR A 18 -21.81 -12.08 28.88
CA TYR A 18 -23.02 -12.91 28.64
C TYR A 18 -23.81 -12.67 27.32
N ASP A 19 -24.37 -13.66 26.62
CA ASP A 19 -25.12 -14.84 27.05
C ASP A 19 -24.90 -16.04 26.09
N ASP A 20 -25.02 -17.23 26.68
CA ASP A 20 -24.67 -18.56 26.21
C ASP A 20 -25.93 -19.42 26.30
N ARG A 21 -26.39 -19.99 25.18
CA ARG A 21 -27.37 -21.10 25.11
C ARG A 21 -27.39 -21.60 23.66
N SER A 22 -27.26 -22.89 23.32
CA SER A 22 -27.43 -24.09 24.11
C SER A 22 -26.98 -25.32 23.30
N VAL A 23 -26.29 -26.24 23.99
CA VAL A 23 -26.23 -27.72 23.84
C VAL A 23 -25.83 -28.33 22.48
N SER A 24 -24.65 -28.94 22.32
CA SER A 24 -24.17 -30.20 22.94
C SER A 24 -24.95 -31.44 22.53
N SER A 25 -24.34 -32.29 21.68
CA SER A 25 -24.37 -33.74 21.88
C SER A 25 -23.49 -34.50 20.88
N HIS A 26 -22.67 -35.39 21.45
CA HIS A 26 -22.01 -36.55 20.84
C HIS A 26 -20.66 -36.38 20.11
N LEU A 27 -19.62 -36.27 20.95
CA LEU A 27 -18.44 -37.12 20.82
C LEU A 27 -18.86 -38.60 20.60
N LYS A 28 -18.36 -39.21 19.53
CA LYS A 28 -17.91 -40.61 19.60
C LYS A 28 -16.47 -40.63 19.09
N GLN A 29 -15.57 -40.86 20.03
CA GLN A 29 -14.17 -41.14 19.80
C GLN A 29 -14.05 -42.49 19.12
N GLU A 30 -13.40 -42.55 17.98
CA GLU A 30 -12.80 -43.77 17.45
C GLU A 30 -11.43 -43.36 16.91
N LYS A 31 -10.39 -43.52 17.73
CA LYS A 31 -8.99 -43.40 17.30
C LYS A 31 -8.63 -44.70 16.56
N PRO A 32 -7.99 -44.63 15.39
CA PRO A 32 -7.04 -45.68 15.06
C PRO A 32 -5.66 -45.11 14.73
N PHE A 33 -4.73 -45.53 15.59
CA PHE A 33 -3.48 -46.18 15.16
C PHE A 33 -2.54 -45.38 14.25
N ILE A 34 -1.55 -44.77 14.90
CA ILE A 34 -0.23 -44.47 14.36
C ILE A 34 0.32 -45.73 13.68
N MET A 35 0.52 -45.74 12.36
CA MET A 35 1.54 -46.54 11.69
C MET A 35 1.86 -45.95 10.30
N HIS A 36 3.10 -45.48 10.16
CA HIS A 36 3.92 -45.43 8.94
C HIS A 36 3.39 -44.72 7.68
N GLY A 37 3.86 -43.48 7.51
CA GLY A 37 4.49 -43.03 6.26
C GLY A 37 3.72 -43.20 4.95
N PHE A 38 2.72 -42.35 4.73
CA PHE A 38 2.48 -41.74 3.41
C PHE A 38 1.65 -40.49 3.66
N THR A 39 2.25 -39.33 3.40
CA THR A 39 1.66 -38.01 3.62
C THR A 39 0.31 -37.89 2.92
N LEU A 40 -0.72 -37.60 3.70
CA LEU A 40 -2.00 -37.07 3.26
C LEU A 40 -1.76 -35.77 2.48
N LEU A 41 -1.71 -35.90 1.16
CA LEU A 41 -1.99 -34.88 0.15
C LEU A 41 -2.92 -35.64 -0.82
N ASP A 42 -4.20 -35.36 -0.99
CA ASP A 42 -4.90 -34.09 -0.97
C ASP A 42 -6.36 -34.39 -0.62
N ALA A 43 -6.74 -34.21 0.64
CA ALA A 43 -8.14 -34.25 1.03
C ALA A 43 -8.72 -32.86 0.76
N ARG A 44 -9.43 -32.74 -0.37
CA ARG A 44 -10.49 -31.74 -0.56
C ARG A 44 -9.99 -30.30 -0.40
N THR A 45 -9.22 -29.83 -1.38
CA THR A 45 -9.11 -28.39 -1.65
C THR A 45 -10.49 -27.87 -2.05
N ILE A 46 -11.29 -27.45 -1.06
CA ILE A 46 -12.34 -26.46 -1.29
C ILE A 46 -11.62 -25.20 -1.74
N VAL A 47 -11.56 -24.96 -3.05
CA VAL A 47 -10.98 -23.72 -3.59
C VAL A 47 -11.87 -22.59 -3.09
N SER A 48 -11.54 -22.01 -1.94
CA SER A 48 -12.21 -20.85 -1.38
C SER A 48 -11.72 -19.63 -2.15
N LEU A 49 -12.28 -19.43 -3.35
CA LEU A 49 -12.01 -18.31 -4.22
C LEU A 49 -12.51 -17.00 -3.55
N PRO A 50 -11.78 -15.89 -3.72
CA PRO A 50 -12.19 -14.61 -3.13
C PRO A 50 -13.47 -14.09 -3.81
N SER A 51 -14.32 -13.42 -3.03
CA SER A 51 -15.51 -12.74 -3.54
C SER A 51 -15.11 -11.63 -4.53
N CYS A 52 -16.01 -11.34 -5.47
CA CYS A 52 -15.74 -10.31 -6.48
C CYS A 52 -15.60 -8.91 -5.84
N PRO A 53 -14.53 -8.14 -6.14
CA PRO A 53 -14.32 -6.81 -5.56
C PRO A 53 -15.34 -5.75 -6.04
N LYS A 54 -16.04 -6.00 -7.17
CA LYS A 54 -16.97 -5.03 -7.77
C LYS A 54 -18.41 -5.20 -7.27
N CYS A 55 -18.86 -6.44 -7.08
CA CYS A 55 -20.23 -6.75 -6.69
C CYS A 55 -20.35 -7.57 -5.40
N ASN A 56 -19.23 -7.95 -4.78
CA ASN A 56 -19.19 -8.77 -3.57
C ASN A 56 -19.89 -10.14 -3.71
N SER A 57 -19.99 -10.65 -4.94
CA SER A 57 -20.56 -11.98 -5.21
C SER A 57 -19.60 -13.08 -4.78
N GLU A 58 -20.12 -14.15 -4.19
CA GLU A 58 -19.36 -15.34 -3.76
C GLU A 58 -19.05 -16.28 -4.94
N TYR A 59 -19.73 -16.10 -6.07
CA TYR A 59 -19.66 -16.99 -7.22
C TYR A 59 -18.56 -16.62 -8.22
N THR A 60 -17.32 -16.49 -7.73
CA THR A 60 -16.14 -16.31 -8.60
C THR A 60 -15.70 -17.65 -9.18
N TYR A 61 -15.27 -17.69 -10.44
CA TYR A 61 -14.59 -18.85 -11.04
C TYR A 61 -13.24 -18.44 -11.62
N GLU A 62 -12.31 -19.39 -11.70
CA GLU A 62 -11.02 -19.22 -12.35
C GLU A 62 -11.06 -19.64 -13.83
N ASP A 63 -10.50 -18.84 -14.72
CA ASP A 63 -10.18 -19.20 -16.11
C ASP A 63 -8.68 -18.99 -16.33
N GLY A 64 -7.94 -20.08 -16.26
CA GLY A 64 -6.47 -20.08 -16.35
C GLY A 64 -5.82 -19.34 -15.18
N SER A 65 -5.41 -18.09 -15.39
CA SER A 65 -4.75 -17.24 -14.38
C SER A 65 -5.62 -16.07 -13.92
N LEU A 66 -6.83 -15.93 -14.46
CA LEU A 66 -7.77 -14.87 -14.14
C LEU A 66 -8.95 -15.44 -13.36
N LEU A 67 -9.55 -14.59 -12.53
CA LEU A 67 -10.79 -14.79 -11.82
C LEU A 67 -11.88 -13.97 -12.50
N ILE A 68 -13.04 -14.58 -12.72
CA ILE A 68 -14.16 -13.98 -13.43
C ILE A 68 -15.42 -14.08 -12.58
N CYS A 69 -16.17 -12.97 -12.53
CA CYS A 69 -17.48 -12.92 -11.90
C CYS A 69 -18.60 -13.04 -12.96
N PRO A 70 -19.49 -14.05 -12.88
CA PRO A 70 -20.60 -14.22 -13.81
C PRO A 70 -21.71 -13.19 -13.65
N GLU A 71 -21.80 -12.51 -12.50
CA GLU A 71 -22.85 -11.52 -12.25
C GLU A 71 -22.52 -10.14 -12.84
N CYS A 72 -21.23 -9.78 -12.92
CA CYS A 72 -20.81 -8.46 -13.38
C CYS A 72 -19.78 -8.47 -14.53
N ALA A 73 -19.40 -9.66 -15.01
CA ALA A 73 -18.38 -9.87 -16.04
C ALA A 73 -17.05 -9.15 -15.72
N HIS A 74 -16.74 -8.98 -14.44
CA HIS A 74 -15.45 -8.41 -14.04
C HIS A 74 -14.39 -9.50 -14.02
N GLU A 75 -13.26 -9.20 -14.63
CA GLU A 75 -12.09 -10.07 -14.75
C GLU A 75 -10.96 -9.47 -13.91
N TRP A 76 -10.36 -10.24 -13.02
CA TRP A 76 -9.23 -9.81 -12.19
C TRP A 76 -8.29 -10.97 -11.89
N SER A 77 -7.00 -10.75 -11.68
CA SER A 77 -6.09 -11.82 -11.26
C SER A 77 -6.17 -12.03 -9.75
N ALA A 78 -6.00 -13.27 -9.27
CA ALA A 78 -5.94 -13.56 -7.84
C ALA A 78 -4.81 -12.79 -7.12
N ASP A 79 -3.69 -12.55 -7.82
CA ASP A 79 -2.56 -11.72 -7.38
C ASP A 79 -2.81 -10.21 -7.50
N ALA A 80 -3.86 -9.78 -8.22
CA ALA A 80 -4.12 -8.38 -8.52
C ALA A 80 -5.02 -7.67 -7.50
N ALA A 81 -5.36 -8.31 -6.37
CA ALA A 81 -6.17 -7.72 -5.29
C ALA A 81 -5.51 -6.52 -4.53
N GLY A 82 -4.51 -5.88 -5.14
CA GLY A 82 -3.86 -4.66 -4.67
C GLY A 82 -3.21 -3.82 -5.77
N ALA A 83 -3.51 -4.09 -7.05
CA ALA A 83 -3.02 -3.31 -8.17
C ALA A 83 -4.21 -2.62 -8.85
N ASP A 84 -4.68 -1.54 -8.20
CA ASP A 84 -5.39 -0.49 -8.91
C ASP A 84 -4.58 -0.16 -10.17
N ALA A 85 -5.30 0.04 -11.28
CA ALA A 85 -4.76 0.41 -12.56
C ALA A 85 -3.95 1.72 -12.44
N ALA A 86 -2.71 1.61 -11.99
CA ALA A 86 -1.68 2.57 -12.27
C ALA A 86 -1.39 2.41 -13.75
N ASP A 87 -2.19 3.11 -14.55
CA ASP A 87 -1.75 3.68 -15.82
C ASP A 87 -0.25 3.97 -15.70
N ASP A 88 0.52 3.54 -16.70
CA ASP A 88 1.98 3.61 -16.82
C ASP A 88 2.53 5.06 -16.77
N VAL A 89 1.81 5.99 -16.11
CA VAL A 89 2.32 7.25 -15.63
C VAL A 89 3.39 6.95 -14.59
N LYS A 90 4.65 7.04 -15.02
CA LYS A 90 5.81 7.10 -14.13
C LYS A 90 5.51 8.07 -12.98
N VAL A 91 5.23 7.51 -11.81
CA VAL A 91 4.85 8.29 -10.62
C VAL A 91 6.10 8.97 -10.08
N ILE A 92 6.28 10.24 -10.43
CA ILE A 92 7.40 11.05 -9.94
C ILE A 92 7.05 11.54 -8.53
N LYS A 93 7.88 11.15 -7.56
CA LYS A 93 7.72 11.50 -6.15
C LYS A 93 8.74 12.54 -5.75
N ASP A 94 8.33 13.51 -4.94
CA ASP A 94 9.25 14.49 -4.35
C ASP A 94 10.15 13.87 -3.27
N SER A 95 11.09 14.64 -2.72
CA SER A 95 11.99 14.18 -1.64
C SER A 95 11.28 13.67 -0.39
N THR A 96 10.02 14.07 -0.15
CA THR A 96 9.17 13.69 0.98
C THR A 96 8.27 12.49 0.64
N GLY A 97 8.24 12.06 -0.64
CA GLY A 97 7.44 10.94 -1.10
C GLY A 97 6.03 11.29 -1.60
N ASN A 98 5.68 12.58 -1.75
CA ASN A 98 4.40 12.96 -2.36
C ASN A 98 4.48 12.85 -3.88
N VAL A 99 3.39 12.39 -4.49
CA VAL A 99 3.25 12.33 -5.94
C VAL A 99 3.09 13.74 -6.50
N LEU A 100 3.92 14.06 -7.50
CA LEU A 100 3.87 15.32 -8.24
C LEU A 100 3.00 15.17 -9.47
N GLN A 101 2.25 16.23 -9.81
CA GLN A 101 1.43 16.30 -11.01
C GLN A 101 1.76 17.54 -11.84
N ASP A 102 1.33 17.54 -13.09
CA ASP A 102 1.53 18.67 -13.98
C ASP A 102 0.75 19.89 -13.44
N GLY A 103 1.37 21.06 -13.47
CA GLY A 103 0.78 22.29 -12.91
C GLY A 103 1.00 22.49 -11.40
N ASP A 104 1.60 21.54 -10.68
CA ASP A 104 1.83 21.67 -9.24
C ASP A 104 2.78 22.83 -8.87
N THR A 105 2.74 23.21 -7.58
CA THR A 105 3.69 24.14 -6.99
C THR A 105 4.67 23.40 -6.09
N ILE A 106 5.97 23.63 -6.33
CA ILE A 106 7.06 23.01 -5.57
C ILE A 106 7.97 24.07 -4.94
N THR A 107 8.71 23.65 -3.92
CA THR A 107 9.77 24.44 -3.30
C THR A 107 11.06 23.64 -3.28
N VAL A 108 12.16 24.33 -3.58
CA VAL A 108 13.51 23.76 -3.55
C VAL A 108 13.98 23.63 -2.10
N ILE A 109 14.46 22.44 -1.71
CA ILE A 109 14.88 22.13 -0.33
C ILE A 109 16.39 22.29 -0.08
N LYS A 110 17.22 22.29 -1.12
CA LYS A 110 18.69 22.41 -1.03
C LYS A 110 19.19 23.49 -1.97
N ASP A 111 20.31 24.13 -1.64
CA ASP A 111 20.93 25.09 -2.55
C ASP A 111 21.53 24.38 -3.77
N LEU A 112 21.28 24.96 -4.94
CA LEU A 112 21.77 24.43 -6.21
C LEU A 112 22.38 25.57 -7.02
N LYS A 113 23.64 25.39 -7.40
CA LYS A 113 24.32 26.29 -8.34
C LYS A 113 23.99 25.89 -9.76
N VAL A 114 23.35 26.78 -10.51
CA VAL A 114 23.03 26.56 -11.92
C VAL A 114 24.31 26.59 -12.74
N LYS A 115 24.60 25.52 -13.49
CA LYS A 115 25.75 25.51 -14.41
C LYS A 115 25.49 26.51 -15.54
N GLY A 116 26.40 27.47 -15.72
CA GLY A 116 26.29 28.50 -16.75
C GLY A 116 25.58 29.79 -16.32
N SER A 117 25.22 29.94 -15.05
CA SER A 117 24.72 31.21 -14.50
C SER A 117 25.37 31.51 -13.16
N SER A 118 25.60 32.80 -12.87
CA SER A 118 26.12 33.25 -11.57
C SER A 118 25.05 33.27 -10.48
N LEU A 119 23.80 32.94 -10.83
CA LEU A 119 22.68 32.87 -9.90
C LEU A 119 22.65 31.50 -9.21
N VAL A 120 22.49 31.53 -7.89
CA VAL A 120 22.36 30.35 -7.04
C VAL A 120 20.89 30.23 -6.63
N VAL A 121 20.27 29.09 -6.94
CA VAL A 121 18.91 28.79 -6.47
C VAL A 121 19.03 28.41 -5.00
N LYS A 122 18.59 29.31 -4.12
CA LYS A 122 18.60 29.06 -2.68
C LYS A 122 17.40 28.21 -2.29
N VAL A 123 17.55 27.49 -1.18
CA VAL A 123 16.45 26.86 -0.46
C VAL A 123 15.29 27.84 -0.26
N GLY A 124 14.06 27.37 -0.43
CA GLY A 124 12.85 28.20 -0.30
C GLY A 124 12.39 28.85 -1.60
N THR A 125 13.11 28.68 -2.71
CA THR A 125 12.64 29.14 -4.03
C THR A 125 11.38 28.36 -4.41
N LYS A 126 10.25 29.06 -4.55
CA LYS A 126 8.97 28.50 -4.96
C LYS A 126 8.84 28.58 -6.48
N VAL A 127 8.54 27.45 -7.11
CA VAL A 127 8.30 27.34 -8.54
C VAL A 127 6.89 26.83 -8.76
N LYS A 128 6.14 27.51 -9.62
CA LYS A 128 4.74 27.20 -9.93
C LYS A 128 4.66 26.62 -11.33
N ASN A 129 3.60 25.85 -11.61
CA ASN A 129 3.32 25.31 -12.93
C ASN A 129 4.47 24.41 -13.45
N ILE A 130 4.81 23.38 -12.66
CA ILE A 130 5.79 22.38 -13.08
C ILE A 130 5.23 21.50 -14.19
N ARG A 131 6.12 21.00 -15.05
CA ARG A 131 5.81 20.00 -16.06
C ARG A 131 6.60 18.74 -15.80
N LEU A 132 5.94 17.59 -15.77
CA LEU A 132 6.63 16.31 -15.62
C LEU A 132 7.15 15.85 -16.98
N VAL A 133 8.40 15.41 -17.02
CA VAL A 133 9.04 14.91 -18.23
C VAL A 133 9.80 13.63 -17.93
N ASP A 134 9.77 12.69 -18.87
CA ASP A 134 10.57 11.48 -18.77
C ASP A 134 11.97 11.73 -19.35
N GLY A 135 13.00 11.74 -18.50
CA GLY A 135 14.38 12.00 -18.89
C GLY A 135 15.34 11.96 -17.71
N ASP A 136 16.55 12.52 -17.90
CA ASP A 136 17.58 12.64 -16.85
C ASP A 136 17.15 13.58 -15.70
N HIS A 137 16.29 14.54 -16.03
CA HIS A 137 15.65 15.44 -15.07
C HIS A 137 14.15 15.23 -15.18
N ASP A 138 13.52 14.87 -14.07
CA ASP A 138 12.11 14.51 -13.99
C ASP A 138 11.14 15.71 -14.13
N ILE A 139 11.62 16.93 -13.85
CA ILE A 139 10.78 18.11 -13.68
C ILE A 139 11.31 19.26 -14.53
N ASP A 140 10.49 19.74 -15.48
CA ASP A 140 10.71 20.97 -16.23
C ASP A 140 9.91 22.10 -15.58
N CYS A 141 10.55 23.22 -15.30
CA CYS A 141 9.89 24.33 -14.61
C CYS A 141 10.41 25.67 -15.09
N LYS A 142 9.59 26.72 -14.97
CA LYS A 142 9.97 28.08 -15.33
C LYS A 142 10.06 28.96 -14.09
N ILE A 143 11.23 29.52 -13.85
CA ILE A 143 11.48 30.44 -12.74
C ILE A 143 11.50 31.86 -13.31
N ASP A 144 10.74 32.76 -12.69
CA ASP A 144 10.74 34.17 -13.08
C ASP A 144 12.13 34.80 -12.88
N GLY A 145 12.65 35.44 -13.93
CA GLY A 145 13.99 36.04 -13.94
C GLY A 145 15.16 35.11 -14.33
N ILE A 146 15.00 33.78 -14.23
CA ILE A 146 16.06 32.81 -14.63
C ILE A 146 15.69 32.11 -15.95
N GLY A 147 14.40 31.87 -16.19
CA GLY A 147 13.90 31.19 -17.39
C GLY A 147 13.47 29.74 -17.14
N ALA A 148 13.42 28.94 -18.20
CA ALA A 148 13.09 27.52 -18.10
C ALA A 148 14.32 26.73 -17.61
N MET A 149 14.13 25.92 -16.58
CA MET A 149 15.15 25.10 -15.96
C MET A 149 14.60 23.73 -15.58
N LYS A 150 15.43 22.70 -15.71
CA LYS A 150 15.11 21.34 -15.31
C LYS A 150 15.67 21.04 -13.92
N LEU A 151 14.88 20.39 -13.09
CA LEU A 151 15.21 20.00 -11.73
C LEU A 151 14.99 18.50 -11.54
N LYS A 152 15.70 17.92 -10.56
CA LYS A 152 15.48 16.54 -10.16
C LYS A 152 14.51 16.48 -8.97
N SER A 153 13.68 15.45 -8.97
CA SER A 153 12.67 15.13 -7.96
C SER A 153 13.22 15.07 -6.51
N GLU A 154 14.49 14.67 -6.33
CA GLU A 154 15.16 14.57 -5.02
C GLU A 154 15.47 15.91 -4.32
N PHE A 155 15.41 17.04 -5.03
CA PHE A 155 15.74 18.37 -4.50
C PHE A 155 14.54 19.28 -4.30
N VAL A 156 13.34 18.77 -4.52
CA VAL A 156 12.11 19.54 -4.48
C VAL A 156 11.12 18.92 -3.50
N ARG A 157 10.23 19.77 -2.99
CA ARG A 157 9.10 19.39 -2.15
C ARG A 157 7.82 20.02 -2.67
N LYS A 158 6.73 19.26 -2.71
CA LYS A 158 5.39 19.80 -2.96
C LYS A 158 5.00 20.79 -1.86
N VAL A 159 4.35 21.90 -2.24
CA VAL A 159 3.90 22.95 -1.32
C VAL A 159 2.42 22.84 -1.05
#